data_AF-A0A352L7N9-F1
#
_entry.id   AF-A0A352L7N9-F1
#
_cell.length_a   1.000
_cell.length_b   1.000
_cell.length_c   1.000
_cell.angle_alpha   90.00
_cell.angle_beta   90.00
_cell.angle_gamma   90.00
#
_symmetry.space_group_name_H-M   'P 1'
#
loop_
_entity.id
_entity.type
_entity.pdbx_description
1 polymer ?
#
loop_
_entity_poly.entity_id
_entity_poly.type
_entity_poly.pdbx_seq_one_letter_code
_entity_poly.pdbx_strand_id
1 'polypeptide(L)' 'GPRCTGQVLVGADMLGLNTGFRPRFLKQFGDLRERAQTAVRQYMSEVQGGQFPGAEHSHR' A
#
# COMPACT_ATOMS: atom_id res chain seq x y z
N GLY A 1 -1.32 -19.59 17.85
CA GLY A 1 -2.29 -19.32 18.94
C GLY A 1 -1.71 -18.29 19.89
N PRO A 2 -2.45 -17.73 20.86
CA PRO A 2 -1.97 -16.58 21.64
C PRO A 2 -0.88 -16.91 22.68
N ARG A 3 -0.69 -18.19 23.05
CA ARG A 3 0.31 -18.61 24.05
C ARG A 3 1.66 -18.93 23.40
N CYS A 4 2.33 -17.90 22.91
CA CYS A 4 3.71 -17.97 22.44
C CYS A 4 4.41 -16.63 22.65
N THR A 5 5.73 -16.63 22.60
CA THR A 5 6.58 -15.45 22.86
C THR A 5 6.53 -14.40 21.74
N GLY A 6 5.98 -14.76 20.58
CA GLY A 6 5.81 -13.86 19.44
C GLY A 6 4.73 -14.35 18.49
N GLN A 7 4.35 -13.50 17.55
CA GLN A 7 3.42 -13.84 16.46
C GLN A 7 4.08 -13.47 15.13
N VAL A 8 3.72 -14.19 14.08
CA VAL A 8 4.21 -13.93 12.72
C VAL A 8 3.04 -13.86 11.76
N LEU A 9 3.05 -12.86 10.89
CA LEU A 9 2.14 -12.69 9.78
C LEU A 9 2.97 -12.34 8.53
N VAL A 10 2.44 -12.68 7.35
CA VAL A 10 3.02 -12.22 6.09
C VAL A 10 2.70 -10.74 5.94
N GLY A 11 3.73 -9.91 5.76
CA GLY A 11 3.61 -8.45 5.67
C GLY A 11 2.58 -8.00 4.61
N ALA A 12 2.65 -8.58 3.41
CA ALA A 12 1.74 -8.26 2.32
C ALA A 12 0.25 -8.56 2.66
N ASP A 13 -0.01 -9.64 3.40
CA ASP A 13 -1.36 -10.02 3.77
C ASP A 13 -1.90 -9.12 4.89
N MET A 14 -1.08 -8.88 5.94
CA MET A 14 -1.50 -8.05 7.07
C MET A 14 -1.64 -6.57 6.71
N LEU A 15 -0.90 -6.09 5.71
CA LEU A 15 -1.00 -4.72 5.20
C LEU A 15 -2.05 -4.57 4.07
N GLY A 16 -2.75 -5.63 3.70
CA GLY A 16 -3.85 -5.58 2.73
C GLY A 16 -3.41 -5.48 1.27
N LEU A 17 -2.16 -5.81 0.93
CA LEU A 17 -1.67 -5.83 -0.46
C LEU A 17 -2.20 -7.05 -1.24
N ASN A 18 -2.38 -8.19 -0.55
CA ASN A 18 -2.93 -9.40 -1.13
C ASN A 18 -4.42 -9.53 -0.81
N THR A 19 -5.25 -9.70 -1.85
CA THR A 19 -6.71 -9.82 -1.68
C THR A 19 -7.25 -11.22 -1.96
N GLY A 20 -6.45 -12.09 -2.58
CA GLY A 20 -6.91 -13.43 -3.00
C GLY A 20 -6.81 -14.48 -1.90
N PHE A 21 -5.79 -14.38 -1.04
CA PHE A 21 -5.54 -15.32 0.03
C PHE A 21 -5.81 -14.68 1.39
N ARG A 22 -6.83 -15.18 2.12
CA ARG A 22 -7.20 -14.70 3.46
C ARG A 22 -7.30 -15.87 4.42
N PRO A 23 -6.18 -16.31 5.03
CA PRO A 23 -6.21 -17.39 6.01
C PRO A 23 -6.99 -16.96 7.26
N ARG A 24 -7.66 -17.92 7.91
CA ARG A 24 -8.58 -17.64 9.04
C ARG A 24 -7.94 -16.93 10.24
N PHE A 25 -6.62 -17.05 10.42
CA PHE A 25 -5.87 -16.42 11.50
C PHE A 25 -5.39 -15.01 11.16
N LEU A 26 -5.55 -14.55 9.91
CA LEU A 26 -5.11 -13.24 9.48
C LEU A 26 -6.00 -12.15 10.06
N LYS A 27 -5.37 -11.19 10.72
CA LYS A 27 -5.94 -9.86 10.96
C LYS A 27 -5.27 -8.88 10.00
N GLN A 28 -6.08 -8.15 9.23
CA GLN A 28 -5.59 -7.03 8.44
C GLN A 28 -5.45 -5.79 9.33
N PHE A 29 -4.32 -5.12 9.21
CA PHE A 29 -3.94 -3.90 9.93
C PHE A 29 -3.84 -2.68 9.00
N GLY A 30 -3.96 -2.87 7.68
CA GLY A 30 -3.94 -1.79 6.72
C GLY A 30 -4.66 -2.14 5.42
N ASP A 31 -4.91 -1.10 4.62
CA ASP A 31 -5.40 -1.18 3.25
C ASP A 31 -4.41 -0.46 2.32
N LEU A 32 -3.23 -1.05 2.16
CA LEU A 32 -2.22 -0.48 1.28
C LEU A 32 -2.57 -0.63 -0.19
N ARG A 33 -3.44 -1.58 -0.56
CA ARG A 33 -3.89 -1.72 -1.95
C ARG A 33 -4.69 -0.51 -2.38
N GLU A 34 -5.72 -0.12 -1.62
CA GLU A 34 -6.55 1.04 -1.97
C GLU A 34 -5.70 2.32 -1.99
N ARG A 35 -4.85 2.50 -0.97
CA ARG A 35 -3.95 3.65 -0.88
C ARG A 35 -2.98 3.73 -2.05
N ALA A 36 -2.38 2.61 -2.45
CA ALA A 36 -1.49 2.56 -3.59
C ALA A 36 -2.24 2.89 -4.89
N GLN A 37 -3.44 2.35 -5.08
CA GLN A 37 -4.25 2.67 -6.25
C GLN A 37 -4.61 4.16 -6.32
N THR A 38 -4.96 4.77 -5.20
CA THR A 38 -5.24 6.21 -5.12
C THR A 38 -4.00 7.04 -5.40
N ALA A 39 -2.86 6.70 -4.83
CA ALA A 39 -1.59 7.38 -5.10
C ALA A 39 -1.20 7.31 -6.59
N VAL A 40 -1.35 6.13 -7.22
CA VAL A 40 -1.07 5.96 -8.65
C VAL A 40 -2.02 6.79 -9.51
N ARG A 41 -3.32 6.83 -9.20
CA ARG A 41 -4.28 7.68 -9.92
C ARG A 41 -3.95 9.17 -9.77
N GLN A 42 -3.57 9.60 -8.57
CA GLN A 42 -3.16 10.98 -8.33
C GLN A 42 -1.91 11.32 -9.15
N TYR A 43 -0.89 10.47 -9.11
CA TYR A 43 0.31 10.62 -9.93
C TYR A 43 -0.03 10.75 -11.43
N MET A 44 -0.89 9.86 -11.94
CA MET A 44 -1.34 9.91 -13.35
C MET A 44 -2.03 11.24 -13.67
N SER A 45 -2.91 11.72 -12.78
CA SER A 45 -3.58 13.00 -12.96
C SER A 45 -2.60 14.18 -12.99
N GLU A 46 -1.62 14.19 -12.08
CA GLU A 46 -0.63 15.27 -11.99
C GLU A 46 0.35 15.27 -13.18
N VAL A 47 0.70 14.09 -13.71
CA VAL A 47 1.49 13.98 -14.95
C VAL A 47 0.68 14.47 -16.15
N GLN A 48 -0.58 14.05 -16.28
CA GLN A 48 -1.43 14.42 -17.41
C GLN A 48 -1.78 15.90 -17.41
N GLY A 49 -1.96 16.50 -16.23
CA GLY A 49 -2.22 17.93 -16.07
C GLY A 49 -0.96 18.80 -16.04
N GLY A 50 0.24 18.21 -16.15
CA GLY A 50 1.51 18.92 -16.16
C GLY A 50 1.89 19.55 -14.81
N GLN A 51 1.25 19.14 -13.70
CA GLN A 51 1.66 19.54 -12.35
C GLN A 51 2.92 18.81 -11.89
N PHE A 52 3.10 17.56 -12.33
CA PHE A 52 4.30 16.78 -12.07
C PHE A 52 5.08 16.50 -13.38
N PRO A 53 6.43 16.63 -13.37
CA PRO A 53 7.24 17.13 -12.26
C PRO A 53 7.12 18.65 -12.09
N GLY A 54 7.04 19.10 -10.83
CA GLY A 54 7.20 20.49 -10.47
C GLY A 54 8.67 20.94 -10.53
N ALA A 55 8.91 22.23 -10.31
CA ALA A 55 10.26 22.80 -10.30
C ALA A 55 11.13 22.21 -9.17
N GLU A 56 10.51 21.90 -8.04
CA GLU A 56 11.14 21.26 -6.88
C GLU A 56 11.53 19.79 -7.14
N HIS A 57 10.96 19.17 -8.18
CA HIS A 57 11.22 17.79 -8.60
C HIS A 57 12.05 17.73 -9.90
N SER A 58 12.62 18.86 -10.33
CA SER A 58 13.40 18.98 -11.57
C SER A 58 14.78 19.59 -11.28
N HIS A 59 15.84 19.03 -11.87
CA HIS A 59 17.19 19.61 -11.81
C HIS A 59 17.52 20.39 -13.09
N ARG A 60 18.50 21.28 -13.00
CA ARG A 60 18.96 22.14 -14.10
C ARG A 60 20.09 21.52 -14.90
#